data_AF-A0A0P8ABS1-F1
#
_entry.id   AF-A0A0P8ABS1-F1
#
_cell.length_a   1.000
_cell.length_b   1.000
_cell.length_c   1.000
_cell.angle_alpha   90.00
_cell.angle_beta   90.00
_cell.angle_gamma   90.00
#
_symmetry.space_group_name_H-M   'P 1'
#
loop_
_entity.id
_entity.type
_entity.pdbx_description
1 polymer ?
#
loop_
_entity_poly.entity_id
_entity_poly.type
_entity_poly.pdbx_seq_one_letter_code
_entity_poly.pdbx_strand_id
1 'polypeptide(L)'
;MAAMADTNRRPTEEYRPEMDGEIHEKTYDGFVEFTTLSTLVVLCWVLALALGGIKGAWVAAIVYVVLSSVAGAIGAVSRTVAWKAPAAVFGLMILHFLVI
;
A
#
# COMPACT_ATOMS: atom_id res chain seq x y z
N MET A 1 23.34 5.53 15.57
CA MET A 1 22.51 6.23 16.56
C MET A 1 21.35 5.31 16.90
N ALA A 2 21.53 4.47 17.92
CA ALA A 2 20.53 3.49 18.35
C ALA A 2 19.47 4.20 19.18
N ALA A 3 18.19 3.95 18.90
CA ALA A 3 17.09 4.38 19.75
C ALA A 3 17.18 3.58 21.06
N MET A 4 17.71 4.20 22.12
CA MET A 4 17.69 3.67 23.47
C MET A 4 16.30 3.91 24.05
N ALA A 5 15.59 2.84 24.39
CA ALA A 5 14.35 2.95 25.14
C ALA A 5 14.67 3.53 26.53
N ASP A 6 14.01 4.62 26.89
CA ASP A 6 14.11 5.23 28.22
C ASP A 6 13.59 4.25 29.27
N THR A 7 14.47 3.83 30.19
CA THR A 7 14.16 2.84 31.24
C THR A 7 13.71 3.49 32.55
N ASN A 8 13.48 4.80 32.57
CA ASN A 8 13.01 5.53 33.76
C ASN A 8 11.50 5.44 33.96
N ARG A 9 10.96 4.22 34.04
CA ARG A 9 9.53 3.97 34.32
C ARG A 9 9.28 4.11 35.82
N ARG A 10 8.52 5.11 36.24
CA ARG A 10 8.14 5.27 37.65
C ARG A 10 7.19 4.12 38.06
N PRO A 11 7.32 3.52 39.25
CA PRO A 11 6.50 2.36 39.68
C PRO A 11 4.98 2.61 39.73
N THR A 12 4.54 3.86 39.63
CA THR A 12 3.14 4.30 39.66
C THR A 12 2.64 4.77 38.29
N GLU A 13 3.36 4.50 37.21
CA GLU A 13 2.86 4.75 35.86
C GLU A 13 1.87 3.63 35.49
N GLU A 14 0.74 3.66 36.17
CA GLU A 14 -0.47 2.90 35.89
C GLU A 14 -0.80 3.09 34.40
N TYR A 15 -1.20 2.03 33.70
CA TYR A 15 -1.69 2.13 32.33
C TYR A 15 -2.79 3.20 32.29
N ARG A 16 -2.48 4.36 31.69
CA ARG A 16 -3.42 5.49 31.57
C ARG A 16 -4.10 5.39 30.21
N PRO A 17 -5.27 4.74 30.08
CA PRO A 17 -6.02 4.68 28.82
C PRO A 17 -6.47 6.06 28.30
N GLU A 18 -6.24 7.10 29.10
CA GLU A 18 -6.38 8.53 28.78
C GLU A 18 -5.29 9.03 27.79
N MET A 19 -4.24 8.26 27.53
CA MET A 19 -3.28 8.48 26.42
C MET A 19 -3.97 8.20 25.07
N ASP A 20 -4.74 9.19 24.60
CA ASP A 20 -5.22 9.42 23.23
C ASP A 20 -5.69 8.24 22.35
N GLY A 21 -6.24 7.15 22.90
CA GLY A 21 -6.62 5.96 22.12
C GLY A 21 -7.37 6.21 20.80
N GLU A 22 -8.16 7.29 20.70
CA GLU A 22 -8.77 7.74 19.44
C GLU A 22 -7.76 8.13 18.34
N ILE A 23 -6.68 8.85 18.68
CA ILE A 23 -5.59 9.22 17.77
C ILE A 23 -4.75 7.99 17.41
N HIS A 24 -4.52 7.09 18.38
CA HIS A 24 -3.86 5.81 18.13
C HIS A 24 -4.62 4.98 17.09
N GLU A 25 -5.93 4.81 17.27
CA GLU A 25 -6.79 4.05 16.37
C GLU A 25 -6.84 4.68 14.97
N LYS A 26 -6.99 6.02 14.88
CA LYS A 26 -6.96 6.74 13.60
C LYS A 26 -5.65 6.55 12.85
N THR A 27 -4.53 6.54 13.55
CA THR A 27 -3.21 6.32 12.95
C THR A 27 -3.05 4.88 12.48
N TYR A 28 -3.52 3.91 13.29
CA TYR A 28 -3.52 2.50 12.94
C TYR A 28 -4.36 2.23 11.68
N ASP A 29 -5.58 2.77 11.62
CA ASP A 29 -6.46 2.68 10.45
C ASP A 29 -5.79 3.23 9.20
N GLY A 30 -5.17 4.41 9.31
CA GLY A 30 -4.42 5.02 8.21
C GLY A 30 -3.23 4.17 7.76
N PHE A 31 -2.51 3.55 8.69
CA PHE A 31 -1.41 2.65 8.38
C PHE A 31 -1.88 1.38 7.67
N VAL A 32 -2.97 0.75 8.13
CA VAL A 32 -3.55 -0.44 7.50
C VAL A 32 -4.04 -0.12 6.09
N GLU A 33 -4.70 1.03 5.90
CA GLU A 33 -5.16 1.51 4.60
C GLU A 33 -3.98 1.76 3.64
N PHE A 34 -2.95 2.48 4.10
CA PHE A 34 -1.74 2.78 3.32
C PHE A 34 -0.98 1.51 2.91
N THR A 35 -0.76 0.59 3.85
CA THR A 35 -0.05 -0.67 3.57
C THR A 35 -0.82 -1.54 2.59
N THR A 36 -2.13 -1.66 2.75
CA THR A 36 -2.99 -2.40 1.81
C THR A 36 -2.90 -1.85 0.39
N LEU A 37 -3.00 -0.52 0.23
CA LEU A 37 -2.87 0.14 -1.07
C LEU A 37 -1.47 -0.05 -1.67
N SER A 38 -0.44 0.17 -0.86
CA SER A 38 0.97 0.07 -1.28
C SER A 38 1.31 -1.35 -1.72
N THR A 39 0.86 -2.37 -0.99
CA THR A 39 1.06 -3.77 -1.37
C THR A 39 0.44 -4.09 -2.73
N LEU A 40 -0.77 -3.62 -3.01
CA LEU A 40 -1.41 -3.83 -4.32
C LEU A 40 -0.65 -3.14 -5.45
N VAL A 41 -0.16 -1.92 -5.25
CA VAL A 41 0.64 -1.21 -6.25
C VAL A 41 1.96 -1.95 -6.52
N VAL A 42 2.64 -2.43 -5.47
CA VAL A 42 3.87 -3.22 -5.62
C VAL A 42 3.62 -4.51 -6.39
N LEU A 43 2.50 -5.20 -6.13
CA LEU A 43 2.12 -6.38 -6.92
C LEU A 43 1.91 -6.04 -8.40
N CYS A 44 1.31 -4.89 -8.72
CA CYS A 44 1.21 -4.41 -10.10
C CYS A 44 2.60 -4.20 -10.71
N TRP A 45 3.55 -3.61 -9.96
CA TRP A 45 4.90 -3.39 -10.47
C TRP A 45 5.67 -4.69 -10.74
N VAL A 46 5.54 -5.68 -9.85
CA VAL A 46 6.11 -7.02 -10.07
C VAL A 46 5.53 -7.65 -11.34
N LEU A 47 4.22 -7.52 -11.55
CA LEU A 47 3.55 -8.04 -12.74
C LEU A 47 3.92 -7.25 -14.02
N ALA A 48 4.17 -5.95 -13.91
CA ALA A 48 4.68 -5.13 -15.02
C ALA A 48 6.09 -5.60 -15.44
N LEU A 49 6.96 -5.88 -14.47
CA LEU A 49 8.27 -6.47 -14.75
C LEU A 49 8.15 -7.85 -15.39
N ALA A 50 7.18 -8.67 -14.97
CA ALA A 50 6.90 -9.95 -15.62
C ALA A 50 6.42 -9.76 -17.08
N LEU A 51 5.52 -8.81 -17.35
CA LEU A 51 5.09 -8.45 -18.71
C LEU A 51 6.28 -8.03 -19.59
N GLY A 52 7.16 -7.16 -19.09
CA GLY A 52 8.36 -6.72 -19.82
C GLY A 52 9.36 -7.86 -20.03
N GLY A 53 9.71 -8.58 -18.96
CA GLY A 53 10.77 -9.59 -18.95
C GLY A 53 10.40 -10.91 -19.62
N ILE A 54 9.16 -11.38 -19.45
CA ILE A 54 8.70 -12.67 -20.00
C ILE A 54 8.09 -12.50 -21.39
N LYS A 55 7.25 -11.49 -21.58
CA LYS A 55 6.52 -11.27 -22.84
C LYS A 55 7.19 -10.25 -23.79
N GLY A 56 8.27 -9.60 -23.36
CA GLY A 56 8.94 -8.53 -24.13
C GLY A 56 8.12 -7.23 -24.23
N ALA A 57 7.00 -7.12 -23.50
CA ALA A 57 6.03 -6.04 -23.63
C ALA A 57 6.41 -4.80 -22.79
N TRP A 58 7.62 -4.27 -22.98
CA TRP A 58 8.18 -3.19 -22.15
C TRP A 58 7.39 -1.89 -22.17
N VAL A 59 6.82 -1.51 -23.32
CA VAL A 59 5.98 -0.31 -23.41
C VAL A 59 4.72 -0.46 -22.55
N ALA A 60 4.05 -1.62 -22.63
CA ALA A 60 2.89 -1.91 -21.79
C ALA A 60 3.27 -1.94 -20.29
N ALA A 61 4.41 -2.53 -19.95
CA ALA A 61 4.91 -2.55 -18.57
C ALA A 61 5.06 -1.13 -17.98
N ILE A 62 5.67 -0.20 -18.72
CA ILE A 62 5.82 1.20 -18.29
C ILE A 62 4.44 1.85 -18.07
N VAL A 63 3.51 1.66 -19.02
CA VAL A 63 2.15 2.19 -18.90
C VAL A 63 1.47 1.68 -17.63
N TYR A 64 1.60 0.39 -17.31
CA TYR A 64 1.01 -0.17 -16.10
C TYR A 64 1.66 0.31 -14.80
N VAL A 65 2.97 0.57 -14.78
CA VAL A 65 3.61 1.18 -13.61
C VAL A 65 2.96 2.54 -13.33
N VAL A 66 2.86 3.40 -14.34
CA VAL A 66 2.23 4.73 -14.19
C VAL A 66 0.75 4.59 -13.79
N LEU A 67 0.00 3.72 -14.48
CA LEU A 67 -1.43 3.53 -14.23
C LEU A 67 -1.68 3.00 -12.81
N SER A 68 -0.90 2.05 -12.33
CA SER A 68 -1.02 1.50 -10.98
C SER A 68 -0.62 2.52 -9.90
N SER A 69 0.38 3.36 -10.16
CA SER A 69 0.73 4.47 -9.26
C SER A 69 -0.41 5.50 -9.15
N VAL A 70 -1.00 5.89 -10.28
CA VAL A 70 -2.16 6.80 -10.30
C VAL A 70 -3.36 6.17 -9.60
N ALA A 71 -3.65 4.90 -9.86
CA ALA A 71 -4.73 4.17 -9.22
C ALA A 71 -4.52 4.05 -7.69
N GLY A 72 -3.29 3.80 -7.25
CA GLY A 72 -2.92 3.81 -5.83
C GLY A 72 -3.11 5.18 -5.18
N ALA A 73 -2.70 6.26 -5.85
CA ALA A 73 -2.91 7.62 -5.37
C ALA A 73 -4.42 7.97 -5.27
N ILE A 74 -5.22 7.60 -6.26
CA ILE A 74 -6.68 7.78 -6.23
C ILE A 74 -7.30 6.96 -5.08
N GLY A 75 -6.84 5.72 -4.89
CA GLY A 75 -7.27 4.86 -3.78
C GLY A 75 -6.97 5.45 -2.41
N ALA A 76 -5.85 6.16 -2.26
CA ALA A 76 -5.46 6.82 -1.01
C ALA A 76 -6.29 8.08 -0.69
N VAL A 77 -6.81 8.77 -1.70
CA VAL A 77 -7.59 10.01 -1.52
C VAL A 77 -9.09 9.72 -1.33
N SER A 78 -9.58 8.60 -1.84
CA SER A 78 -11.01 8.27 -1.85
C SER A 78 -11.30 6.94 -1.18
N ARG A 79 -11.90 6.97 0.01
CA ARG A 79 -12.34 5.76 0.74
C ARG A 79 -13.40 4.94 0.01
N THR A 80 -14.17 5.54 -0.90
CA THR A 80 -15.18 4.81 -1.68
C THR A 80 -14.55 3.92 -2.75
N VAL A 81 -13.42 4.37 -3.29
CA VAL A 81 -12.63 3.67 -4.30
C VAL A 81 -11.61 2.75 -3.62
N ALA A 82 -10.84 3.28 -2.67
CA ALA A 82 -9.87 2.57 -1.83
C ALA A 82 -9.05 1.55 -2.63
N TRP A 83 -8.93 0.32 -2.13
CA TRP A 83 -8.20 -0.79 -2.73
C TRP A 83 -8.75 -1.24 -4.09
N LYS A 84 -10.00 -0.88 -4.45
CA LYS A 84 -10.64 -1.35 -5.68
C LYS A 84 -9.96 -0.78 -6.93
N ALA A 85 -9.44 0.45 -6.87
CA ALA A 85 -8.73 1.05 -8.00
C ALA A 85 -7.46 0.27 -8.38
N PRO A 86 -6.47 0.09 -7.49
CA PRO A 86 -5.28 -0.69 -7.82
C PRO A 86 -5.61 -2.17 -8.08
N ALA A 87 -6.63 -2.75 -7.43
CA ALA A 87 -7.07 -4.11 -7.72
C ALA A 87 -7.66 -4.28 -9.13
N ALA A 88 -8.42 -3.29 -9.62
CA ALA A 88 -8.94 -3.30 -11.00
C ALA A 88 -7.79 -3.26 -12.02
N VAL A 89 -6.77 -2.43 -11.79
CA VAL A 89 -5.56 -2.39 -12.63
C VAL A 89 -4.85 -3.74 -12.60
N PHE A 90 -4.67 -4.32 -11.41
CA PHE A 90 -4.05 -5.64 -11.25
C PHE A 90 -4.79 -6.73 -12.04
N GLY A 91 -6.13 -6.76 -11.95
CA GLY A 91 -6.96 -7.70 -12.71
C GLY A 91 -6.82 -7.52 -14.23
N LEU A 92 -6.79 -6.28 -14.72
CA LEU A 92 -6.54 -5.98 -16.13
C LEU A 92 -5.16 -6.43 -16.60
N MET A 93 -4.13 -6.26 -15.75
CA MET A 93 -2.78 -6.73 -16.06
C MET A 93 -2.69 -8.25 -16.15
N ILE A 94 -3.36 -8.98 -15.24
CA ILE A 94 -3.43 -10.45 -15.31
C ILE A 94 -4.08 -10.86 -16.64
N LEU A 95 -5.23 -10.26 -16.99
CA LEU A 95 -5.89 -10.58 -18.24
C LEU A 95 -4.98 -10.31 -19.45
N HIS A 96 -4.32 -9.16 -19.47
CA HIS A 96 -3.39 -8.83 -20.55
C HIS A 96 -2.23 -9.83 -20.65
N PHE A 97 -1.61 -10.18 -19.51
CA PHE A 97 -0.51 -11.15 -19.46
C PHE A 97 -0.91 -12.55 -19.96
N LEU A 98 -2.18 -12.94 -19.80
CA LEU A 98 -2.70 -14.23 -20.28
C LEU A 98 -3.02 -14.24 -21.78
N VAL A 99 -3.31 -13.07 -22.36
CA VAL A 99 -3.78 -12.95 -23.76
C VAL A 99 -2.62 -12.82 -24.75
N ILE A 100 -1.58 -12.06 -24.40
CA ILE A 100 -0.33 -11.95 -25.18
C ILE A 100 0.65 -13.04 -24.74
#